data_AF-A0A2W0ZXI1-F1
#
_entry.id   AF-A0A2W0ZXI1-F1
#
_cell.length_a   1.000
_cell.length_b   1.000
_cell.length_c   1.000
_cell.angle_alpha   90.00
_cell.angle_beta   90.00
_cell.angle_gamma   90.00
#
_symmetry.space_group_name_H-M   'P 1'
#
loop_
_entity.id
_entity.type
_entity.pdbx_description
1 polymer ?
#
loop_
_entity_poly.entity_id
_entity_poly.type
_entity_poly.pdbx_seq_one_letter_code
_entity_poly.pdbx_strand_id
1 'polypeptide(L)'
;MTTQQSLQCHVCGDTADNEALISECLNCSRSFHLNPYNSGDHKDCGDAVIGPSSGIEFWCNPCLTSIEEAERDAGTNDPRAILDHLSGADQFLRPSRPEVSSTPAAAEDTPAPPTKQSSGYGRAAIILALLLGTLAERAALSLPIQALDIFHLVVVIGIALLAARTYRRFARSAIERSRERRRNR
;
A
#
# COMPACT_ATOMS: atom_id res chain seq x y z
N MET A 1 -7.46 43.40 8.29
CA MET A 1 -8.59 42.49 8.05
C MET A 1 -8.08 41.39 7.13
N THR A 2 -7.66 40.26 7.70
CA THR A 2 -7.27 39.06 6.95
C THR A 2 -8.56 38.33 6.59
N THR A 3 -8.89 38.29 5.30
CA THR A 3 -9.97 37.46 4.76
C THR A 3 -9.61 35.99 5.00
N GLN A 4 -10.26 35.37 5.99
CA GLN A 4 -10.29 33.92 6.14
C GLN A 4 -10.92 33.35 4.88
N GLN A 5 -10.09 32.80 3.98
CA GLN A 5 -10.61 32.05 2.84
C GLN A 5 -11.15 30.73 3.40
N SER A 6 -12.47 30.59 3.41
CA SER A 6 -13.11 29.33 3.79
C SER A 6 -12.66 28.25 2.80
N LEU A 7 -11.82 27.31 3.25
CA LEU A 7 -11.36 26.19 2.45
C LEU A 7 -12.50 25.17 2.36
N GLN A 8 -13.01 24.95 1.14
CA GLN A 8 -14.12 24.05 0.84
C GLN A 8 -13.59 22.67 0.43
N CYS A 9 -14.14 21.60 1.00
CA CYS A 9 -13.83 20.25 0.59
C CYS A 9 -14.43 19.96 -0.79
N HIS A 10 -13.59 19.56 -1.74
CA HIS A 10 -14.05 19.22 -3.08
C HIS A 10 -14.87 17.91 -3.13
N VAL A 11 -14.63 16.99 -2.19
CA VAL A 11 -15.27 15.66 -2.18
C VAL A 11 -16.72 15.74 -1.70
N CYS A 12 -16.97 16.41 -0.57
CA CYS A 12 -18.31 16.52 0.01
C CYS A 12 -19.00 17.88 -0.21
N GLY A 13 -18.25 18.91 -0.66
CA GLY A 13 -18.78 20.25 -0.89
C GLY A 13 -18.93 21.12 0.36
N ASP A 14 -18.69 20.58 1.55
CA ASP A 14 -18.80 21.33 2.80
C ASP A 14 -17.53 22.14 3.09
N THR A 15 -17.66 23.23 3.84
CA THR A 15 -16.53 24.01 4.34
C THR A 15 -15.95 23.38 5.60
N ALA A 16 -14.63 23.43 5.74
CA ALA A 16 -13.97 23.00 6.98
C ALA A 16 -14.06 24.11 8.05
N ASP A 17 -14.44 23.75 9.27
CA ASP A 17 -14.46 24.68 10.41
C ASP A 17 -13.03 25.04 10.86
N ASN A 18 -12.05 24.21 10.51
CA ASN A 18 -10.65 24.36 10.89
C ASN A 18 -9.73 23.99 9.72
N GLU A 19 -8.75 24.85 9.43
CA GLU A 19 -7.72 24.61 8.42
C GLU A 19 -6.88 23.35 8.72
N ALA A 20 -6.76 22.94 9.99
CA ALA A 20 -6.06 21.70 10.36
C ALA A 20 -6.77 20.41 9.93
N LEU A 21 -8.07 20.50 9.58
CA LEU A 21 -8.88 19.36 9.12
C LEU A 21 -9.04 19.35 7.60
N ILE A 22 -8.27 20.17 6.89
CA ILE A 22 -8.25 20.19 5.44
C ILE A 22 -6.85 19.91 4.93
N SER A 23 -6.76 19.17 3.84
CA SER A 23 -5.50 18.83 3.19
C SER A 23 -5.66 18.88 1.69
N GLU A 24 -4.55 19.00 0.96
CA GLU A 24 -4.54 19.05 -0.50
C GLU A 24 -4.21 17.67 -1.06
N CYS A 25 -5.00 17.20 -2.04
CA CYS A 25 -4.75 15.91 -2.68
C CYS A 25 -3.54 15.99 -3.62
N LEU A 26 -2.60 15.06 -3.48
CA LEU A 26 -1.37 15.01 -4.28
C LEU A 26 -1.61 14.91 -5.79
N ASN A 27 -2.72 14.29 -6.22
CA ASN A 27 -3.02 14.06 -7.64
C ASN A 27 -3.87 15.15 -8.29
N CYS A 28 -4.98 15.54 -7.66
CA CYS A 28 -5.89 16.53 -8.24
C CYS A 28 -5.67 17.95 -7.75
N SER A 29 -4.78 18.17 -6.76
CA SER A 29 -4.51 19.48 -6.14
C SER A 29 -5.75 20.17 -5.57
N ARG A 30 -6.79 19.41 -5.23
CA ARG A 30 -8.02 19.93 -4.62
C ARG A 30 -8.02 19.65 -3.13
N SER A 31 -8.55 20.60 -2.36
CA SER A 31 -8.69 20.47 -0.92
C SER A 31 -9.77 19.45 -0.53
N PHE A 32 -9.53 18.67 0.52
CA PHE A 32 -10.47 17.67 1.04
C PHE A 32 -10.37 17.57 2.57
N HIS A 33 -11.42 17.10 3.23
CA HIS A 33 -11.40 16.85 4.67
C HIS A 33 -10.49 15.68 5.02
N LEU A 34 -9.59 15.89 5.97
CA LEU A 34 -8.74 14.86 6.53
C LEU A 34 -8.85 14.90 8.05
N ASN A 35 -9.18 13.76 8.67
CA ASN A 35 -9.28 13.62 10.12
C ASN A 35 -8.15 12.74 10.67
N PRO A 36 -6.92 13.27 10.83
CA PRO A 36 -5.74 12.47 11.19
C PRO A 36 -5.85 11.80 12.57
N TYR A 37 -6.71 12.31 13.45
CA TYR A 37 -6.93 11.79 14.80
C TYR A 37 -8.11 10.82 14.89
N ASN A 38 -8.84 10.61 13.80
CA ASN A 38 -10.08 9.83 13.76
C ASN A 38 -11.03 10.17 14.93
N SER A 39 -11.11 11.46 15.25
CA SER A 39 -12.08 11.98 16.21
C SER A 39 -13.47 11.86 15.59
N GLY A 40 -14.37 11.10 16.22
CA GLY A 40 -15.64 10.66 15.61
C GLY A 40 -16.59 11.75 15.11
N ASP A 41 -16.36 13.01 15.48
CA ASP A 41 -17.20 14.15 15.09
C ASP A 41 -16.72 14.84 13.79
N HIS A 42 -15.56 14.46 13.25
CA HIS A 42 -15.02 15.08 12.04
C HIS A 42 -15.15 14.19 10.80
N LYS A 43 -15.55 14.81 9.69
CA LYS A 43 -15.67 14.16 8.38
C LYS A 43 -14.30 13.78 7.86
N ASP A 44 -14.23 12.65 7.18
CA ASP A 44 -13.02 12.18 6.49
C ASP A 44 -13.36 11.89 5.03
N CYS A 45 -12.68 12.60 4.12
CA CYS A 45 -12.96 12.57 2.68
C CYS A 45 -11.76 12.07 1.87
N GLY A 46 -10.74 11.56 2.54
CA GLY A 46 -9.54 11.01 1.96
C GLY A 46 -8.73 10.24 3.00
N ASP A 47 -7.47 9.98 2.70
CA ASP A 47 -6.58 9.25 3.57
C ASP A 47 -5.12 9.72 3.42
N ALA A 48 -4.31 9.40 4.41
CA ALA A 48 -2.87 9.59 4.42
C ALA A 48 -2.17 8.24 4.27
N VAL A 49 -1.50 8.03 3.15
CA VAL A 49 -0.82 6.77 2.83
C VAL A 49 0.70 6.95 2.77
N ILE A 50 1.45 5.89 3.02
CA ILE A 50 2.90 5.90 2.80
C ILE A 50 3.14 5.51 1.33
N GLY A 51 3.44 6.52 0.51
CA GLY A 51 3.65 6.33 -0.92
C GLY A 51 5.12 6.12 -1.31
N PRO A 52 5.41 6.02 -2.62
CA PRO A 52 6.73 5.71 -3.15
C PRO A 52 7.78 6.81 -2.88
N SER A 53 7.34 8.03 -2.57
CA SER A 53 8.22 9.16 -2.21
C SER A 53 8.93 8.98 -0.85
N SER A 54 8.69 7.87 -0.13
CA SER A 54 9.19 7.62 1.23
C SER A 54 8.67 8.62 2.28
N GLY A 55 7.58 9.33 1.96
CA GLY A 55 6.87 10.25 2.85
C GLY A 55 5.40 9.87 3.06
N ILE A 56 4.71 10.66 3.88
CA ILE A 56 3.26 10.63 4.01
C ILE A 56 2.67 11.41 2.84
N GLU A 57 1.81 10.76 2.06
CA GLU A 57 1.12 11.34 0.91
C GLU A 57 -0.37 11.42 1.21
N PHE A 58 -0.99 12.55 0.85
CA PHE A 58 -2.40 12.84 1.14
C PHE A 58 -3.24 12.70 -0.12
N TRP A 59 -4.29 11.88 -0.04
CA TRP A 59 -5.11 11.50 -1.19
C TRP A 59 -6.59 11.66 -0.88
N CYS A 60 -7.36 12.31 -1.75
CA CYS A 60 -8.81 12.31 -1.63
C CYS A 60 -9.38 10.95 -2.07
N ASN A 61 -10.53 10.56 -1.50
CA ASN A 61 -11.15 9.25 -1.77
C ASN A 61 -11.34 8.96 -3.26
N PRO A 62 -11.84 9.88 -4.12
CA PRO A 62 -11.98 9.62 -5.54
C PRO A 62 -10.66 9.26 -6.24
N CYS A 63 -9.57 9.96 -5.91
CA CYS A 63 -8.26 9.67 -6.50
C CYS A 63 -7.69 8.36 -5.95
N LEU A 64 -7.84 8.11 -4.65
CA LEU A 64 -7.36 6.88 -4.02
C LEU A 64 -8.05 5.65 -4.60
N THR A 65 -9.39 5.68 -4.72
CA THR A 65 -10.17 4.59 -5.35
C THR A 65 -9.74 4.35 -6.80
N SER A 66 -9.51 5.40 -7.58
CA SER A 66 -9.07 5.25 -8.98
C SER A 66 -7.71 4.55 -9.11
N ILE A 67 -6.80 4.76 -8.16
CA ILE A 67 -5.50 4.08 -8.13
C ILE A 67 -5.67 2.62 -7.75
N GLU A 68 -6.45 2.33 -6.70
CA GLU A 68 -6.71 0.96 -6.28
C GLU A 68 -7.39 0.14 -7.38
N GLU A 69 -8.28 0.75 -8.16
CA GLU A 69 -8.91 0.15 -9.33
C GLU A 69 -7.88 -0.11 -10.44
N ALA A 70 -7.06 0.90 -10.79
CA ALA A 70 -6.00 0.73 -11.78
C ALA A 70 -4.99 -0.37 -11.39
N GLU A 71 -4.64 -0.48 -10.10
CA GLU A 71 -3.77 -1.54 -9.59
C GLU A 71 -4.43 -2.92 -9.61
N ARG A 72 -5.75 -2.99 -9.36
CA ARG A 72 -6.51 -4.24 -9.48
C ARG A 72 -6.53 -4.71 -10.94
N ASP A 73 -6.77 -3.80 -11.88
CA ASP A 73 -6.82 -4.09 -13.32
C ASP A 73 -5.43 -4.44 -13.88
N ALA A 74 -4.37 -3.76 -13.44
CA ALA A 74 -2.99 -4.13 -13.76
C ALA A 74 -2.58 -5.48 -13.13
N GLY A 75 -3.20 -5.85 -12.01
CA GLY A 75 -3.01 -7.13 -11.32
C GLY A 75 -3.66 -8.32 -12.01
N THR A 76 -4.47 -8.12 -13.04
CA THR A 76 -5.01 -9.16 -13.93
C THR A 76 -4.06 -9.42 -15.10
N ASN A 77 -2.95 -10.11 -14.84
CA ASN A 77 -2.18 -10.93 -15.79
C ASN A 77 -1.79 -10.32 -17.17
N ASP A 78 -1.15 -9.15 -17.22
CA ASP A 78 -0.17 -8.91 -18.31
C ASP A 78 0.99 -8.01 -17.86
N PRO A 79 2.21 -8.55 -17.65
CA PRO A 79 3.38 -7.76 -17.28
C PRO A 79 3.80 -6.73 -18.35
N ARG A 80 3.18 -6.70 -19.53
CA ARG A 80 3.39 -5.65 -20.54
C ARG A 80 2.63 -4.34 -20.27
N ALA A 81 1.48 -4.37 -19.59
CA ALA A 81 0.64 -3.18 -19.39
C ALA A 81 1.24 -2.14 -18.44
N ILE A 82 2.07 -2.59 -17.49
CA ILE A 82 2.72 -1.71 -16.49
C ILE A 82 3.82 -0.86 -17.13
N LEU A 83 4.46 -1.35 -18.20
CA LEU A 83 5.52 -0.62 -18.89
C LEU A 83 4.97 0.47 -19.83
N ASP A 84 3.80 0.23 -20.44
CA ASP A 84 3.14 1.19 -21.32
C ASP A 84 2.54 2.40 -20.57
N HIS A 85 2.18 2.25 -19.29
CA HIS A 85 1.69 3.39 -18.48
C HIS A 85 2.78 4.30 -17.92
N LEU A 86 4.03 3.84 -17.84
CA LEU A 86 5.17 4.65 -17.39
C LEU A 86 5.97 5.26 -18.55
N SER A 87 5.78 4.75 -19.78
CA SER A 87 6.42 5.27 -20.99
C SER A 87 5.50 6.20 -21.76
N GLY A 88 5.28 7.40 -21.22
CA GLY A 88 4.60 8.49 -21.92
C GLY A 88 5.39 9.01 -23.12
N ALA A 89 5.34 8.29 -24.25
CA ALA A 89 5.73 8.79 -25.56
C ALA A 89 4.90 8.10 -26.66
N ASP A 90 4.16 8.92 -27.39
CA ASP A 90 3.52 8.65 -28.68
C ASP A 90 2.31 7.70 -28.74
N GLN A 91 1.11 8.27 -28.66
CA GLN A 91 -0.03 7.77 -29.44
C GLN A 91 -0.95 8.92 -29.88
N PHE A 92 -0.48 9.64 -30.90
CA PHE A 92 -1.36 10.37 -31.81
C PHE A 92 -2.20 9.37 -32.63
N LEU A 93 -3.52 9.64 -32.68
CA LEU A 93 -4.50 9.18 -33.68
C LEU A 93 -4.80 7.67 -33.75
N ARG A 94 -5.85 7.22 -33.04
CA ARG A 94 -6.61 6.01 -33.42
C ARG A 94 -8.11 6.34 -33.59
N PRO A 95 -8.68 6.19 -34.81
CA PRO A 95 -10.09 6.45 -35.07
C PRO A 95 -11.04 5.42 -34.44
N SER A 96 -12.18 5.93 -33.97
CA SER A 96 -13.28 5.21 -33.34
C SER A 96 -13.85 4.10 -34.25
N ARG A 97 -13.98 2.89 -33.72
CA ARG A 97 -14.76 1.79 -34.32
C ARG A 97 -15.96 1.49 -33.41
N PRO A 98 -17.19 1.38 -33.94
CA PRO A 98 -18.39 1.23 -33.12
C PRO A 98 -18.52 -0.17 -32.53
N GLU A 99 -19.11 -0.19 -31.33
CA GLU A 99 -19.50 -1.34 -30.52
C GLU A 99 -20.39 -2.32 -31.29
N VAL A 100 -20.19 -3.62 -31.05
CA VAL A 100 -21.18 -4.65 -31.32
C VAL A 100 -21.42 -5.44 -30.03
N SER A 101 -22.71 -5.49 -29.70
CA SER A 101 -23.34 -6.05 -28.51
C SER A 101 -23.33 -7.59 -28.46
N SER A 102 -23.37 -8.08 -27.22
CA SER A 102 -24.03 -9.28 -26.67
C SER A 102 -23.47 -10.68 -26.96
N THR A 103 -23.11 -11.39 -25.88
CA THR A 103 -23.72 -12.69 -25.50
C THR A 103 -23.48 -12.98 -24.00
N PRO A 104 -24.47 -13.45 -23.23
CA PRO A 104 -24.29 -13.94 -21.86
C PRO A 104 -23.96 -15.44 -21.86
N ALA A 105 -22.85 -15.84 -21.25
CA ALA A 105 -22.46 -17.24 -21.09
C ALA A 105 -22.12 -17.56 -19.63
N ALA A 106 -22.94 -18.45 -19.08
CA ALA A 106 -22.71 -19.43 -18.01
C ALA A 106 -21.62 -19.16 -16.97
N ALA A 107 -22.07 -19.04 -15.72
CA ALA A 107 -21.24 -19.11 -14.53
C ALA A 107 -20.63 -20.52 -14.38
N GLU A 108 -19.34 -20.65 -14.69
CA GLU A 108 -18.49 -21.77 -14.24
C GLU A 108 -17.75 -21.35 -12.96
N ASP A 109 -17.94 -22.17 -11.94
CA ASP A 109 -17.38 -22.05 -10.58
C ASP A 109 -15.85 -22.15 -10.63
N THR A 110 -15.19 -20.98 -10.66
CA THR A 110 -13.74 -20.88 -10.77
C THR A 110 -13.11 -20.96 -9.37
N PRO A 111 -12.15 -21.87 -9.11
CA PRO A 111 -11.53 -22.02 -7.80
C PRO A 111 -10.75 -20.76 -7.41
N ALA A 112 -10.97 -20.30 -6.18
CA ALA A 112 -10.40 -19.07 -5.64
C ALA A 112 -8.89 -18.94 -5.89
N PRO A 113 -8.40 -17.80 -6.42
CA PRO A 113 -6.99 -17.59 -6.70
C PRO A 113 -6.15 -17.57 -5.42
N PRO A 114 -4.88 -18.01 -5.49
CA PRO A 114 -3.98 -17.99 -4.34
C PRO A 114 -3.80 -16.56 -3.83
N THR A 115 -3.96 -16.39 -2.51
CA THR A 115 -3.79 -15.13 -1.80
C THR A 115 -2.41 -14.54 -2.09
N LYS A 116 -2.40 -13.35 -2.70
CA LYS A 116 -1.22 -12.57 -3.08
C LYS A 116 -0.24 -12.45 -1.90
N GLN A 117 0.96 -12.96 -2.10
CA GLN A 117 2.08 -12.91 -1.16
C GLN A 117 2.62 -11.47 -1.14
N SER A 118 2.36 -10.74 -0.05
CA SER A 118 2.73 -9.32 0.12
C SER A 118 4.22 -9.08 -0.15
N SER A 119 4.53 -8.21 -1.12
CA SER A 119 5.90 -7.87 -1.57
C SER A 119 6.80 -7.23 -0.49
N GLY A 120 6.23 -6.84 0.66
CA GLY A 120 6.96 -6.20 1.77
C GLY A 120 8.03 -7.06 2.43
N TYR A 121 7.86 -8.40 2.47
CA TYR A 121 8.81 -9.30 3.13
C TYR A 121 10.18 -9.36 2.43
N GLY A 122 10.21 -9.15 1.11
CA GLY A 122 11.45 -9.22 0.33
C GLY A 122 12.44 -8.11 0.71
N ARG A 123 11.95 -6.88 0.89
CA ARG A 123 12.81 -5.73 1.23
C ARG A 123 13.37 -5.82 2.65
N ALA A 124 12.56 -6.23 3.63
CA ALA A 124 13.02 -6.42 5.00
C ALA A 124 14.11 -7.52 5.10
N ALA A 125 13.97 -8.60 4.33
CA ALA A 125 14.97 -9.66 4.29
C ALA A 125 16.32 -9.20 3.71
N ILE A 126 16.30 -8.36 2.66
CA ILE A 126 17.51 -7.80 2.06
C ILE A 126 18.24 -6.87 3.04
N ILE A 127 17.52 -5.98 3.73
CA ILE A 127 18.11 -5.07 4.73
C ILE A 127 18.76 -5.88 5.87
N LEU A 128 18.07 -6.93 6.35
CA LEU A 128 18.61 -7.81 7.38
C LEU A 128 19.87 -8.55 6.92
N ALA A 129 19.90 -9.04 5.68
CA ALA A 129 21.06 -9.72 5.12
C ALA A 129 22.28 -8.80 5.01
N LEU A 130 22.08 -7.54 4.60
CA LEU A 130 23.14 -6.54 4.52
C LEU A 130 23.70 -6.20 5.91
N LEU A 131 22.82 -6.00 6.91
CA LEU A 131 23.24 -5.76 8.28
C LEU A 131 24.07 -6.92 8.85
N LEU A 132 23.62 -8.17 8.64
CA LEU A 132 24.36 -9.36 9.08
C LEU A 132 25.71 -9.48 8.36
N GLY A 133 25.79 -9.14 7.08
CA GLY A 133 27.03 -9.14 6.31
C GLY A 133 28.06 -8.16 6.88
N THR A 134 27.65 -6.92 7.16
CA THR A 134 28.54 -5.91 7.75
C THR A 134 29.05 -6.30 9.14
N LEU A 135 28.22 -7.00 9.92
CA LEU A 135 28.57 -7.46 11.26
C LEU A 135 29.56 -8.63 11.22
N ALA A 136 29.39 -9.55 10.26
CA ALA A 136 30.31 -10.65 10.02
C ALA A 136 31.69 -10.16 9.53
N GLU A 137 31.71 -9.17 8.64
CA GLU A 137 32.96 -8.58 8.13
C GLU A 137 33.75 -7.87 9.25
N ARG A 138 33.07 -7.11 10.12
CA ARG A 138 33.70 -6.49 11.29
C ARG A 138 34.25 -7.50 12.29
N ALA A 139 33.53 -8.60 12.52
CA ALA A 139 33.99 -9.68 13.40
C ALA A 139 35.24 -10.37 12.82
N ALA A 140 35.30 -10.59 11.50
CA ALA A 140 36.45 -11.16 10.83
C ALA A 140 37.70 -10.26 10.90
N LEU A 141 37.51 -8.95 10.95
CA LEU A 141 38.58 -7.95 11.07
C LEU A 141 38.99 -7.63 12.53
N SER A 142 38.44 -8.36 13.51
CA SER A 142 38.71 -8.17 14.95
C SER A 142 38.65 -6.72 15.43
N LEU A 143 37.81 -5.91 14.78
CA LEU A 143 37.56 -4.53 15.15
C LEU A 143 36.82 -4.46 16.49
N PRO A 144 37.11 -3.45 17.35
CA PRO A 144 36.41 -3.30 18.62
C PRO A 144 34.92 -3.06 18.36
N ILE A 145 34.10 -4.02 18.81
CA ILE A 145 32.64 -3.93 18.73
C ILE A 145 32.20 -2.80 19.66
N GLN A 146 31.60 -1.76 19.09
CA GLN A 146 31.10 -0.64 19.88
C GLN A 146 29.82 -1.06 20.60
N ALA A 147 29.53 -0.47 21.77
CA ALA A 147 28.29 -0.73 22.51
C ALA A 147 27.03 -0.48 21.65
N LEU A 148 27.14 0.44 20.69
CA LEU A 148 26.09 0.73 19.70
C LEU A 148 25.80 -0.46 18.79
N ASP A 149 26.80 -1.23 18.36
CA ASP A 149 26.63 -2.40 17.50
C ASP A 149 25.90 -3.53 18.26
N ILE A 150 26.20 -3.70 19.55
CA ILE A 150 25.52 -4.66 20.44
C ILE A 150 24.05 -4.28 20.60
N PHE A 151 23.77 -2.99 20.82
CA PHE A 151 22.40 -2.50 20.93
C PHE A 151 21.58 -2.78 19.65
N HIS A 152 22.13 -2.49 18.48
CA HIS A 152 21.46 -2.78 17.20
C HIS A 152 21.20 -4.28 17.01
N LEU A 153 22.17 -5.13 17.35
CA LEU A 153 22.01 -6.58 17.27
C LEU A 153 20.85 -7.06 18.16
N VAL A 154 20.77 -6.58 19.41
CA VAL A 154 19.69 -6.94 20.34
C VAL A 154 18.32 -6.49 19.82
N VAL A 155 18.22 -5.28 19.28
CA VAL A 155 16.99 -4.74 18.69
C VAL A 155 16.55 -5.58 17.48
N VAL A 156 17.47 -5.91 16.58
CA VAL A 156 17.19 -6.73 15.39
C VAL A 156 16.74 -8.13 15.78
N ILE A 157 17.41 -8.77 16.75
CA ILE A 157 17.00 -10.07 17.28
C ILE A 157 15.61 -9.98 17.90
N GLY A 158 15.33 -8.93 18.68
CA GLY A 158 14.01 -8.70 19.27
C GLY A 158 12.89 -8.62 18.22
N ILE A 159 13.10 -7.83 17.16
CA ILE A 159 12.14 -7.70 16.05
C ILE A 159 11.95 -9.04 15.32
N ALA A 160 13.05 -9.76 15.04
CA ALA A 160 13.00 -11.06 14.38
C ALA A 160 12.21 -12.09 15.19
N LEU A 161 12.41 -12.13 16.51
CA LEU A 161 11.65 -13.01 17.40
C LEU A 161 10.17 -12.64 17.47
N LEU A 162 9.85 -11.35 17.48
CA LEU A 162 8.47 -10.87 17.45
C LEU A 162 7.76 -11.30 16.15
N ALA A 163 8.43 -11.10 15.01
CA ALA A 163 7.94 -11.51 13.69
C ALA A 163 7.78 -13.04 13.58
N ALA A 164 8.72 -13.82 14.12
CA ALA A 164 8.61 -15.27 14.17
C ALA A 164 7.39 -15.72 15.02
N ARG A 165 7.10 -15.02 16.11
CA ARG A 165 5.94 -15.32 16.97
C ARG A 165 4.61 -15.01 16.28
N THR A 166 4.51 -13.90 15.57
CA THR A 166 3.30 -13.55 14.79
C THR A 166 3.12 -14.51 13.61
N TYR A 167 4.20 -14.84 12.89
CA TYR A 167 4.18 -15.80 11.79
C TYR A 167 3.71 -17.19 12.25
N ARG A 168 4.19 -17.69 13.41
CA ARG A 168 3.73 -18.97 13.97
C ARG A 168 2.22 -19.01 14.24
N ARG A 169 1.63 -17.90 14.69
CA ARG A 169 0.17 -17.81 14.90
C ARG A 169 -0.57 -17.88 13.57
N PHE A 170 -0.13 -17.09 12.60
CA PHE A 170 -0.72 -17.09 11.26
C PHE A 170 -0.64 -18.48 10.60
N ALA A 171 0.52 -19.13 10.66
CA ALA A 171 0.73 -20.46 10.09
C ALA A 171 -0.20 -21.51 10.70
N ARG A 172 -0.45 -21.47 12.02
CA ARG A 172 -1.43 -22.37 12.66
C ARG A 172 -2.85 -22.14 12.15
N SER A 173 -3.30 -20.89 12.09
CA SER A 173 -4.63 -20.55 11.58
C SER A 173 -4.82 -20.89 10.09
N ALA A 174 -3.74 -20.87 9.30
CA ALA A 174 -3.77 -21.32 7.91
C ALA A 174 -3.93 -22.85 7.81
N ILE A 175 -3.21 -23.60 8.64
CA ILE A 175 -3.31 -25.07 8.71
C ILE A 175 -4.72 -25.51 9.12
N GLU A 176 -5.29 -24.87 10.16
CA GLU A 176 -6.66 -25.12 10.63
C GLU A 176 -7.69 -24.88 9.51
N ARG A 177 -7.62 -23.75 8.81
CA ARG A 177 -8.50 -23.46 7.66
C ARG A 177 -8.37 -24.50 6.55
N SER A 178 -7.16 -25.03 6.30
CA SER A 178 -6.97 -26.09 5.30
C SER A 178 -7.59 -27.43 5.74
N ARG A 179 -7.54 -27.75 7.04
CA ARG A 179 -8.15 -28.96 7.61
C ARG A 179 -9.67 -28.90 7.55
N GLU A 180 -10.25 -27.75 7.88
CA GLU A 180 -11.71 -27.52 7.82
C GLU A 180 -12.25 -27.76 6.40
N ARG A 181 -11.56 -27.22 5.37
CA ARG A 181 -11.91 -27.44 3.96
C ARG A 181 -11.86 -28.91 3.52
N ARG A 182 -10.97 -29.71 4.11
CA ARG A 182 -10.89 -31.16 3.82
C ARG A 182 -11.98 -31.96 4.53
N ARG A 183 -12.51 -31.46 5.65
CA ARG A 183 -13.57 -32.13 6.41
C ARG A 183 -14.96 -31.94 5.79
N ASN A 184 -15.15 -30.82 5.10
CA ASN A 184 -16.42 -30.45 4.47
C ASN A 184 -16.54 -30.93 3.01
N ARG A 185 -15.57 -31.70 2.50
CA ARG A 185 -15.61 -32.39 1.22
C ARG A 185 -15.81 -33.87 1.45
#